data_AF-A0A2N1R6B6-F1
#
_entry.id   AF-A0A2N1R6B6-F1
#
_cell.length_a   1.000
_cell.length_b   1.000
_cell.length_c   1.000
_cell.angle_alpha   90.00
_cell.angle_beta   90.00
_cell.angle_gamma   90.00
#
_symmetry.space_group_name_H-M   'P 1'
#
loop_
_entity.id
_entity.type
_entity.pdbx_description
1 polymer ?
#
loop_
_entity_poly.entity_id
_entity_poly.type
_entity_poly.pdbx_seq_one_letter_code
_entity_poly.pdbx_strand_id
1 'polypeptide(L)'
;EHPDLLLDLHESDGSWTEGVSPALVVPSSTAASEFALSLLESPALSDFSFTGPPPAGSLVSAVDRRLAIPALLVEVPDALGRAERVAAFLAIVDTAMDVLGMAARTGSTHGMSSTKQARRP
;
A
#
# COMPACT_ATOMS: atom_id res chain seq x y z
N GLU A 1 -12.36 -16.18 10.85
CA GLU A 1 -12.01 -15.47 9.61
C GLU A 1 -10.63 -14.87 9.80
N HIS A 2 -9.76 -14.95 8.79
CA HIS A 2 -8.42 -14.35 8.79
C HIS A 2 -8.42 -13.14 7.84
N PRO A 3 -7.63 -12.08 8.11
CA PRO A 3 -7.48 -10.97 7.16
C PRO A 3 -6.72 -11.44 5.91
N ASP A 4 -6.99 -10.81 4.77
CA ASP A 4 -6.30 -11.12 3.50
C ASP A 4 -4.91 -10.50 3.38
N LEU A 5 -4.61 -9.47 4.19
CA LEU A 5 -3.34 -8.74 4.20
C LEU A 5 -3.09 -8.16 5.59
N LEU A 6 -1.81 -8.08 5.96
CA LEU A 6 -1.34 -7.23 7.06
C LEU A 6 -0.35 -6.17 6.55
N LEU A 7 -0.64 -4.90 6.84
CA LEU A 7 0.29 -3.79 6.69
C LEU A 7 0.60 -3.22 8.07
N ASP A 8 1.87 -3.24 8.45
CA ASP A 8 2.38 -2.67 9.69
C ASP A 8 3.05 -1.32 9.38
N LEU A 9 2.42 -0.21 9.75
CA LEU A 9 2.84 1.14 9.36
C LEU A 9 3.72 1.78 10.44
N HIS A 10 4.96 2.13 10.09
CA HIS A 10 5.94 2.73 11.00
C HIS A 10 6.52 4.02 10.44
N GLU A 11 6.83 4.94 11.35
CA GLU A 11 7.74 6.04 11.08
C GLU A 11 9.12 5.64 11.60
N SER A 12 10.14 5.65 10.73
CA SER A 12 11.50 5.37 11.14
C SER A 12 12.10 6.61 11.76
N ASP A 13 12.61 6.48 12.98
CA ASP A 13 13.61 7.41 13.47
C ASP A 13 14.93 7.16 12.73
N GLY A 14 15.85 8.12 12.74
CA GLY A 14 17.12 8.04 12.00
C GLY A 14 18.04 6.85 12.35
N SER A 15 17.59 5.86 13.13
CA SER A 15 18.24 4.57 13.31
C SER A 15 18.01 3.59 12.14
N TRP A 16 17.03 3.83 11.27
CA TRP A 16 16.80 3.03 10.07
C TRP A 16 17.80 3.39 8.97
N THR A 17 18.75 2.49 8.71
CA THR A 17 19.92 2.75 7.84
C THR A 17 19.63 2.70 6.34
N GLU A 18 18.43 2.30 5.94
CA GLU A 18 18.16 1.87 4.55
C GLU A 18 17.68 2.98 3.63
N GLY A 19 17.60 4.23 4.11
CA GLY A 19 17.56 5.40 3.23
C GLY A 19 16.72 6.56 3.73
N VAL A 20 16.58 7.56 2.85
CA VAL A 20 15.75 8.76 3.05
C VAL A 20 14.39 8.67 2.36
N SER A 21 14.08 7.51 1.77
CA SER A 21 12.84 7.25 1.05
C SER A 21 11.98 6.21 1.77
N PRO A 22 10.66 6.19 1.56
CA PRO A 22 9.80 5.13 2.07
C PRO A 22 10.28 3.74 1.63
N ALA A 23 10.04 2.72 2.45
CA ALA A 23 10.46 1.36 2.17
C ALA A 23 9.40 0.33 2.55
N LEU A 24 9.32 -0.74 1.75
CA LEU A 24 8.63 -1.97 2.10
C LEU A 24 9.65 -2.97 2.65
N VAL A 25 9.47 -3.37 3.90
CA VAL A 25 10.26 -4.44 4.52
C VAL A 25 9.51 -5.76 4.33
N VAL A 26 10.08 -6.63 3.51
CA VAL A 26 9.39 -7.80 2.96
C VAL A 26 9.96 -9.08 3.58
N PRO A 27 9.13 -9.94 4.19
CA PRO A 27 9.52 -11.30 4.56
C PRO A 27 9.94 -12.14 3.36
N SER A 28 10.70 -13.21 3.59
CA SER A 28 11.15 -14.12 2.53
C SER A 28 10.07 -15.08 2.01
N SER A 29 8.81 -14.97 2.46
CA SER A 29 7.74 -15.84 1.98
C SER A 29 7.31 -15.46 0.56
N THR A 30 6.85 -16.45 -0.20
CA THR A 30 6.34 -16.25 -1.55
C THR A 30 5.13 -15.31 -1.55
N ALA A 31 4.19 -15.49 -0.62
CA ALA A 31 2.99 -14.64 -0.54
C ALA A 31 3.33 -13.16 -0.31
N ALA A 32 4.25 -12.87 0.62
CA ALA A 32 4.67 -11.49 0.87
C ALA A 32 5.45 -10.91 -0.32
N SER A 33 6.33 -11.70 -0.94
CA SER A 33 7.13 -11.27 -2.09
C SER A 33 6.28 -10.96 -3.32
N GLU A 34 5.33 -11.84 -3.65
CA GLU A 34 4.41 -11.64 -4.79
C GLU A 34 3.52 -10.41 -4.56
N PHE A 35 2.99 -10.25 -3.35
CA PHE A 35 2.17 -9.08 -3.03
C PHE A 35 2.97 -7.78 -3.08
N ALA A 36 4.19 -7.76 -2.54
CA ALA A 36 5.08 -6.60 -2.60
C ALA A 36 5.42 -6.22 -4.06
N LEU A 37 5.63 -7.19 -4.94
CA LEU A 37 5.84 -6.93 -6.37
C LEU A 37 4.60 -6.28 -7.00
N SER A 38 3.39 -6.79 -6.73
CA SER A 38 2.15 -6.20 -7.23
C SER A 38 1.95 -4.75 -6.77
N LEU A 39 2.37 -4.41 -5.55
CA LEU A 39 2.35 -3.02 -5.07
C LEU A 39 3.30 -2.14 -5.89
N LEU A 40 4.55 -2.59 -6.09
CA LEU A 40 5.59 -1.79 -6.75
C LEU A 40 5.36 -1.57 -8.25
N GLU A 41 4.47 -2.35 -8.88
CA GLU A 41 4.01 -2.07 -10.25
C GLU A 41 3.16 -0.79 -10.34
N SER A 42 2.66 -0.29 -9.20
CA SER A 42 1.91 0.97 -9.12
C SER A 42 2.84 2.19 -9.24
N PRO A 43 2.56 3.13 -10.17
CA PRO A 43 3.28 4.39 -10.23
C PRO A 43 3.20 5.22 -8.94
N ALA A 44 2.15 5.03 -8.14
CA ALA A 44 1.95 5.74 -6.87
C ALA A 44 3.01 5.37 -5.81
N LEU A 45 3.70 4.23 -5.99
CA LEU A 45 4.74 3.75 -5.10
C LEU A 45 6.14 3.81 -5.74
N SER A 46 6.31 4.64 -6.77
CA SER A 46 7.60 4.77 -7.48
C SER A 46 8.77 5.23 -6.59
N ASP A 47 8.48 5.94 -5.51
CA ASP A 47 9.48 6.37 -4.52
C ASP A 47 9.75 5.33 -3.43
N PHE A 48 8.99 4.22 -3.40
CA PHE A 48 9.19 3.16 -2.41
C PHE A 48 10.36 2.26 -2.84
N SER A 49 11.26 2.03 -1.89
CA SER A 49 12.29 1.01 -1.98
C SER A 49 11.82 -0.31 -1.38
N PHE A 50 12.55 -1.39 -1.63
CA PHE A 50 12.33 -2.68 -0.98
C PHE A 50 13.54 -3.06 -0.14
N THR A 51 13.29 -3.72 0.99
CA THR A 51 14.33 -4.21 1.90
C THR A 51 13.86 -5.44 2.68
N GLY A 52 14.74 -6.06 3.47
CA GLY A 52 14.41 -7.17 4.34
C GLY A 52 15.61 -7.98 4.84
N PRO A 53 15.37 -8.97 5.72
CA PRO A 53 14.06 -9.35 6.28
C PRO A 53 13.61 -8.43 7.42
N PRO A 54 12.31 -8.43 7.78
CA PRO A 54 11.82 -7.64 8.92
C PRO A 54 12.47 -8.06 10.24
N PRO A 55 12.54 -7.15 11.24
CA PRO A 55 13.15 -7.45 12.53
C PRO A 55 12.57 -8.70 13.17
N ALA A 56 13.45 -9.53 13.77
CA ALA A 56 13.03 -10.75 14.45
C ALA A 56 12.08 -10.42 15.61
N GLY A 57 10.92 -11.09 15.64
CA GLY A 57 9.90 -10.87 16.68
C GLY A 57 8.90 -9.73 16.38
N SER A 58 9.06 -9.02 15.25
CA SER A 58 8.05 -8.08 14.74
C SER A 58 6.70 -8.77 14.47
N LEU A 59 5.63 -7.97 14.44
CA LEU A 59 4.29 -8.43 14.07
C LEU A 59 4.32 -9.11 12.69
N VAL A 60 4.97 -8.47 11.72
CA VAL A 60 5.13 -8.99 10.36
C VAL A 60 5.85 -10.35 10.35
N SER A 61 6.96 -10.49 11.07
CA SER A 61 7.68 -11.77 11.19
C SER A 61 6.84 -12.87 11.88
N ALA A 62 5.97 -12.51 12.82
CA ALA A 62 5.09 -13.46 13.49
C ALA A 62 3.93 -13.90 12.59
N VAL A 63 3.35 -12.96 11.83
CA VAL A 63 2.23 -13.19 10.92
C VAL A 63 2.69 -14.04 9.74
N ASP A 64 3.78 -13.66 9.08
CA ASP A 64 4.34 -14.38 7.92
C ASP A 64 4.59 -15.88 8.20
N ARG A 65 5.02 -16.21 9.43
CA ARG A 65 5.29 -17.59 9.85
C ARG A 65 4.04 -18.38 10.25
N ARG A 66 2.97 -17.70 10.66
CA ARG A 66 1.81 -18.34 11.32
C ARG A 66 0.54 -18.29 10.48
N LEU A 67 0.40 -17.25 9.68
CA LEU A 67 -0.74 -17.00 8.82
C LEU A 67 -0.23 -17.05 7.38
N ALA A 68 -0.84 -17.88 6.54
CA ALA A 68 -0.49 -18.00 5.13
C ALA A 68 -1.06 -16.81 4.32
N ILE A 69 -0.80 -15.59 4.79
CA ILE A 69 -1.27 -14.33 4.22
C ILE A 69 -0.06 -13.41 4.00
N PRO A 70 -0.09 -12.52 3.01
CA PRO A 70 0.93 -11.49 2.87
C PRO A 70 0.97 -10.58 4.11
N ALA A 71 2.18 -10.30 4.59
CA ALA A 71 2.43 -9.36 5.68
C ALA A 71 3.65 -8.50 5.33
N LEU A 72 3.48 -7.19 5.36
CA LEU A 72 4.52 -6.23 5.01
C LEU A 72 4.64 -5.18 6.12
N LEU A 73 5.88 -4.74 6.37
CA LEU A 73 6.12 -3.56 7.18
C LEU A 73 6.41 -2.39 6.23
N VAL A 74 5.82 -1.24 6.51
CA VAL A 74 6.03 0.01 5.79
C VAL A 74 6.82 0.96 6.68
N GLU A 75 8.01 1.34 6.23
CA GLU A 75 8.83 2.36 6.87
C GLU A 75 8.71 3.68 6.12
N VAL A 76 8.32 4.75 6.83
CA VAL A 76 8.32 6.11 6.29
C VAL A 76 9.28 6.97 7.11
N PRO A 77 10.32 7.56 6.50
CA PRO A 77 11.28 8.38 7.24
C PRO A 77 10.65 9.56 7.96
N ASP A 78 10.99 9.77 9.24
CA ASP A 78 10.51 10.91 10.03
C ASP A 78 11.00 12.28 9.53
N ALA A 79 12.10 12.28 8.74
CA ALA A 79 12.69 13.43 8.08
C ALA A 79 11.76 14.07 7.03
N LEU A 80 10.81 13.30 6.49
CA LEU A 80 9.77 13.83 5.60
C LEU A 80 8.79 14.72 6.37
N GLY A 81 8.25 15.75 5.73
CA GLY A 81 7.20 16.56 6.32
C GLY A 81 5.95 15.73 6.63
N ARG A 82 5.20 16.10 7.67
CA ARG A 82 3.99 15.36 8.09
C ARG A 82 3.02 15.09 6.93
N ALA A 83 2.82 16.07 6.04
CA ALA A 83 1.93 15.91 4.89
C ALA A 83 2.44 14.86 3.90
N GLU A 84 3.75 14.80 3.67
CA GLU A 84 4.40 13.82 2.79
C GLU A 84 4.32 12.42 3.39
N ARG A 85 4.52 12.29 4.72
CA ARG A 85 4.36 10.99 5.40
C ARG A 85 2.94 10.45 5.31
N VAL A 86 1.96 11.31 5.56
CA VAL A 86 0.54 10.94 5.41
C VAL A 86 0.25 10.54 3.96
N ALA A 87 0.77 11.27 2.97
CA ALA A 87 0.61 10.93 1.56
C ALA A 87 1.22 9.56 1.22
N ALA A 88 2.41 9.25 1.75
CA ALA A 88 3.05 7.95 1.56
C ALA A 88 2.21 6.80 2.16
N PHE A 89 1.71 6.98 3.39
CA PHE A 89 0.84 5.98 4.02
C PHE A 89 -0.49 5.79 3.30
N LEU A 90 -1.10 6.86 2.79
CA LEU A 90 -2.32 6.75 1.99
C LEU A 90 -2.05 6.05 0.66
N ALA A 91 -0.96 6.39 -0.03
CA ALA A 91 -0.60 5.78 -1.31
C ALA A 91 -0.42 4.26 -1.19
N ILE A 92 0.24 3.76 -0.13
CA ILE A 92 0.43 2.33 0.07
C ILE A 92 -0.87 1.62 0.44
N VAL A 93 -1.73 2.24 1.26
CA VAL A 93 -3.03 1.68 1.64
C VAL A 93 -3.95 1.62 0.43
N ASP A 94 -4.07 2.70 -0.34
CA ASP A 94 -4.92 2.76 -1.53
C ASP A 94 -4.45 1.77 -2.59
N THR A 95 -3.14 1.69 -2.84
CA THR A 95 -2.58 0.70 -3.78
C THR A 95 -2.84 -0.74 -3.31
N ALA A 96 -2.68 -1.02 -2.02
CA ALA A 96 -2.97 -2.36 -1.48
C ALA A 96 -4.46 -2.73 -1.61
N MET A 97 -5.35 -1.78 -1.36
CA MET A 97 -6.79 -1.96 -1.56
C MET A 97 -7.13 -2.21 -3.03
N ASP A 98 -6.45 -1.52 -3.97
CA ASP A 98 -6.59 -1.76 -5.40
C ASP A 98 -6.13 -3.17 -5.80
N VAL A 99 -4.96 -3.60 -5.33
CA VAL A 99 -4.42 -4.96 -5.59
C VAL A 99 -5.35 -6.05 -5.02
N LEU A 100 -5.95 -5.81 -3.85
CA LEU A 100 -6.94 -6.72 -3.25
C LEU A 100 -8.32 -6.66 -3.93
N GLY A 101 -8.53 -5.77 -4.91
CA GLY A 101 -9.82 -5.56 -5.55
C GLY A 101 -10.89 -4.95 -4.62
N MET A 102 -10.45 -4.32 -3.53
CA MET A 102 -11.29 -3.66 -2.51
C MET A 102 -11.48 -2.16 -2.78
N ALA A 103 -10.86 -1.64 -3.84
CA ALA A 103 -11.06 -0.28 -4.32
C ALA A 103 -12.55 0.05 -4.43
N ALA A 104 -12.97 1.15 -3.81
CA ALA A 104 -14.29 1.68 -4.10
C ALA A 104 -14.33 2.02 -5.58
N ARG A 105 -15.15 1.30 -6.37
CA ARG A 105 -15.53 1.76 -7.71
C ARG A 105 -16.18 3.12 -7.54
N THR A 106 -15.42 4.20 -7.69
CA THR A 106 -15.97 5.55 -7.78
C THR A 106 -16.83 5.56 -9.03
N GLY A 107 -18.13 5.33 -8.83
CA GLY A 107 -19.11 5.23 -9.90
C GLY A 107 -19.09 6.49 -10.76
N SER A 108 -18.84 6.26 -12.05
CA SER A 108 -19.32 7.05 -13.18
C SER A 108 -20.51 7.96 -12.83
N THR A 109 -20.24 9.25 -12.73
CA THR A 109 -21.25 10.29 -12.91
C THR A 109 -20.79 11.23 -14.02
N HIS A 110 -20.83 10.76 -15.27
CA HIS A 110 -20.96 11.65 -16.43
C HIS A 110 -21.60 10.95 -17.64
N GLY A 111 -22.76 10.33 -17.42
CA GLY A 111 -23.74 10.03 -18.46
C GLY A 111 -24.77 11.16 -18.56
N MET A 112 -24.34 12.38 -18.90
CA MET A 112 -25.27 13.47 -19.18
C MET A 112 -25.64 13.45 -20.67
N SER A 113 -26.38 12.42 -21.09
CA SER A 113 -27.08 12.44 -22.37
C SER A 113 -28.23 13.42 -22.28
N SER A 114 -27.96 14.68 -22.66
CA SER A 114 -28.98 15.68 -22.94
C SER A 114 -29.69 15.31 -24.23
N THR A 115 -30.69 14.43 -24.16
CA THR A 115 -31.73 14.35 -25.18
C THR A 115 -32.79 15.41 -24.88
N LYS A 116 -32.58 16.63 -25.38
CA LYS A 116 -33.68 17.59 -25.55
C LYS A 116 -34.61 17.05 -26.64
N GLN A 117 -35.74 16.50 -26.20
CA GLN A 117 -36.89 16.22 -27.04
C GLN A 117 -37.36 17.49 -27.75
N ALA A 118 -37.57 17.35 -29.05
CA ALA A 118 -38.22 18.33 -29.90
C ALA A 118 -39.64 18.65 -29.44
N ARG A 119 -40.00 19.93 -29.42
CA ARG A 119 -41.39 20.40 -29.60
C ARG A 119 -41.39 21.70 -30.40
N ARG A 120 -41.81 21.60 -31.66
CA ARG A 120 -42.62 22.62 -32.35
C ARG A 120 -44.08 22.17 -32.25
N PRO A 121 -45.02 23.10 -32.11
CA PRO A 121 -45.77 23.56 -33.29
C PRO A 121 -45.41 24.99 -33.68
#